data_AF-A0A9Q9UVQ9-F1
#
_entry.id   AF-A0A9Q9UVQ9-F1
#
_cell.length_a   1.000
_cell.length_b   1.000
_cell.length_c   1.000
_cell.angle_alpha   90.00
_cell.angle_beta   90.00
_cell.angle_gamma   90.00
#
_symmetry.space_group_name_H-M   'P 1'
#
loop_
_entity.id
_entity.type
_entity.pdbx_description
1 polymer ?
#
loop_
_entity_poly.entity_id
_entity_poly.type
_entity_poly.pdbx_seq_one_letter_code
_entity_poly.pdbx_strand_id
1 'polypeptide(L)'
;MLSGVDISRISTYTRYIVAKEQIKTPGKVIRTDKWTLNPTAEQKALLGETVRVYRRACRYLVGIIYTHWGELGSLTAEQLTPAVEKLMHQTAKRPRVKYPQFKNSFYKFPSYYRRAAISFAAGQVSSFVTRYQNWQRGNRKRKSASLLGLMQKQDVTLLYTKVNAISYTALTK
;
A
#
# COMPACT_ATOMS: atom_id res chain seq x y z
N MET A 1 -3.59 -29.42 68.40
CA MET A 1 -2.79 -29.56 67.16
C MET A 1 -3.02 -28.34 66.29
N LEU A 2 -2.28 -27.26 66.53
CA LEU A 2 -2.27 -26.09 65.64
C LEU A 2 -0.93 -26.13 64.91
N SER A 3 -0.95 -26.66 63.69
CA SER A 3 0.23 -26.76 62.84
C SER A 3 0.72 -25.35 62.47
N GLY A 4 2.01 -25.11 62.69
CA GLY A 4 2.67 -23.85 62.39
C GLY A 4 2.63 -23.53 60.91
N VAL A 5 2.01 -22.41 60.57
CA VAL A 5 2.11 -21.79 59.26
C VAL A 5 3.37 -20.91 59.28
N ASP A 6 4.37 -21.28 58.46
CA ASP A 6 5.63 -20.56 58.31
C ASP A 6 5.41 -19.19 57.66
N ILE A 7 5.37 -18.14 58.50
CA ILE A 7 5.08 -16.74 58.13
C ILE A 7 6.16 -16.17 57.18
N SER A 8 7.37 -16.76 57.15
CA SER A 8 8.45 -16.31 56.26
C SER A 8 8.13 -16.53 54.79
N ARG A 9 7.37 -17.58 54.46
CA ARG A 9 6.92 -17.89 53.09
C ARG A 9 5.84 -16.94 52.59
N ILE A 10 5.00 -16.42 53.48
CA ILE A 10 3.94 -15.47 53.13
C ILE A 10 4.58 -14.17 52.63
N SER A 11 5.55 -13.61 53.36
CA SER A 11 6.25 -12.36 53.00
C SER A 11 6.93 -12.40 51.62
N THR A 12 7.51 -13.55 51.25
CA THR A 12 8.17 -13.74 49.96
C THR A 12 7.15 -13.89 48.83
N TYR A 13 6.03 -14.60 49.07
CA TYR A 13 4.98 -14.81 48.08
C TYR A 13 4.25 -13.49 47.75
N THR A 14 3.95 -12.66 48.75
CA THR A 14 3.34 -11.34 48.50
C THR A 14 4.28 -10.41 47.74
N ARG A 15 5.59 -10.42 48.04
CA ARG A 15 6.59 -9.65 47.29
C ARG A 15 6.71 -10.10 45.84
N TYR A 16 6.61 -11.40 45.57
CA TYR A 16 6.68 -11.97 44.23
C TYR A 16 5.45 -11.63 43.38
N ILE A 17 4.25 -11.59 43.97
CA ILE A 17 3.01 -11.18 43.29
C ILE A 17 3.03 -9.69 42.96
N VAL A 18 3.39 -8.83 43.93
CA VAL A 18 3.48 -7.37 43.72
C VAL A 18 4.54 -7.01 42.67
N ALA A 19 5.66 -7.73 42.61
CA ALA A 19 6.70 -7.52 41.60
C ALA A 19 6.29 -7.96 40.18
N LYS A 20 5.43 -8.99 40.04
CA LYS A 20 4.92 -9.44 38.73
C LYS A 20 3.81 -8.56 38.15
N GLU A 21 3.09 -7.81 38.98
CA GLU A 21 2.00 -6.95 38.52
C GLU A 21 2.44 -5.58 37.98
N GLN A 22 3.71 -5.17 38.18
CA GLN A 22 4.14 -3.78 37.95
C GLN A 22 5.07 -3.52 36.76
N ILE A 23 5.19 -4.43 35.77
CA ILE A 23 5.96 -4.15 34.54
C ILE A 23 5.11 -4.42 33.30
N LYS A 24 4.04 -3.64 33.12
CA LYS A 24 3.52 -3.37 31.78
C LYS A 24 4.33 -2.23 31.20
N THR A 25 5.25 -2.54 30.29
CA THR A 25 5.91 -1.50 29.48
C THR A 25 4.80 -0.65 28.84
N PRO A 26 4.76 0.68 29.05
CA PRO A 26 3.72 1.50 28.45
C PRO A 26 3.79 1.31 26.93
N GLY A 27 2.66 0.92 26.34
CA GLY A 27 2.58 0.70 24.90
C GLY A 27 3.11 1.93 24.17
N LYS A 28 3.85 1.71 23.07
CA LYS A 28 4.48 2.77 22.28
C LYS A 28 3.49 3.90 22.03
N VAL A 29 3.66 5.03 22.72
CA VAL A 29 2.81 6.21 22.57
C VAL A 29 3.14 6.82 21.20
N ILE A 30 2.28 6.59 20.21
CA ILE A 30 2.40 7.22 18.89
C ILE A 30 1.75 8.60 18.99
N ARG A 31 2.58 9.63 19.22
CA ARG A 31 2.14 11.02 19.11
C ARG A 31 1.96 11.38 17.64
N THR A 32 0.76 11.86 17.28
CA THR A 32 0.48 12.36 15.93
C THR A 32 0.40 13.87 15.99
N ASP A 33 1.43 14.56 15.51
CA ASP A 33 1.42 16.01 15.39
C ASP A 33 0.80 16.43 14.05
N LYS A 34 -0.20 17.32 14.09
CA LYS A 34 -0.83 17.89 12.90
C LYS A 34 -0.21 19.24 12.61
N TRP A 35 0.53 19.31 11.51
CA TRP A 35 1.14 20.55 11.04
C TRP A 35 0.26 21.18 9.96
N THR A 36 -0.11 22.44 10.13
CA THR A 36 -0.76 23.23 9.09
C THR A 36 0.31 23.87 8.22
N LEU A 37 0.36 23.47 6.95
CA LEU A 37 1.22 24.13 5.96
C LEU A 37 0.50 25.40 5.49
N ASN A 38 1.20 26.54 5.45
CA ASN A 38 0.70 27.78 4.85
C ASN A 38 1.47 28.14 3.56
N PRO A 39 1.30 27.38 2.46
CA PRO A 39 2.04 27.60 1.23
C PRO A 39 1.52 28.83 0.47
N THR A 40 2.41 29.48 -0.27
CA THR A 40 2.06 30.55 -1.22
C THR A 40 1.20 30.01 -2.37
N ALA A 41 0.52 30.90 -3.10
CA ALA A 41 -0.32 30.49 -4.23
C ALA A 41 0.48 29.73 -5.30
N GLU A 42 1.70 30.17 -5.59
CA GLU A 42 2.61 29.50 -6.53
C GLU A 42 3.00 28.09 -6.05
N GLN A 43 3.35 27.95 -4.76
CA GLN A 43 3.67 26.66 -4.17
C GLN A 43 2.48 25.70 -4.25
N LYS A 44 1.25 26.18 -4.01
CA LYS A 44 0.03 25.38 -4.16
C LYS A 44 -0.15 24.88 -5.59
N ALA A 45 0.10 25.72 -6.59
CA ALA A 45 0.03 25.33 -8.00
C ALA A 45 1.04 24.23 -8.32
N LEU A 46 2.32 24.40 -7.95
CA LEU A 46 3.37 23.41 -8.15
C LEU A 46 3.11 22.08 -7.44
N LEU A 47 2.53 22.12 -6.23
CA LEU A 47 2.11 20.92 -5.51
C LEU A 47 0.97 20.20 -6.24
N GLY A 48 0.00 20.94 -6.76
CA GLY A 48 -1.09 20.40 -7.58
C GLY A 48 -0.56 19.69 -8.84
N GLU A 49 0.40 20.31 -9.52
CA GLU A 49 1.12 19.72 -10.66
C GLU A 49 1.83 18.42 -10.30
N THR A 50 2.58 18.44 -9.19
CA THR A 50 3.29 17.26 -8.68
C THR A 50 2.32 16.11 -8.40
N VAL A 51 1.19 16.41 -7.72
CA VAL A 51 0.14 15.42 -7.44
C VAL A 51 -0.47 14.87 -8.72
N ARG A 52 -0.67 15.70 -9.74
CA ARG A 52 -1.21 15.27 -11.04
C ARG A 52 -0.27 14.28 -11.73
N VAL A 53 1.02 14.58 -11.78
CA VAL A 53 2.04 13.69 -12.36
C VAL A 53 2.15 12.40 -11.56
N TYR A 54 2.16 12.48 -10.23
CA TYR A 54 2.17 11.31 -9.34
C TYR A 54 0.99 10.37 -9.61
N ARG A 55 -0.22 10.93 -9.62
CA ARG A 55 -1.44 10.16 -9.89
C ARG A 55 -1.35 9.50 -11.25
N ARG A 56 -0.88 10.20 -12.30
CA ARG A 56 -0.66 9.61 -13.62
C ARG A 56 0.33 8.43 -13.57
N ALA A 57 1.42 8.53 -12.81
CA ALA A 57 2.37 7.43 -12.63
C ALA A 57 1.73 6.24 -11.89
N CYS A 58 1.01 6.47 -10.78
CA CYS A 58 0.30 5.42 -10.05
C CYS A 58 -0.69 4.67 -10.95
N ARG A 59 -1.47 5.39 -11.77
CA ARG A 59 -2.43 4.80 -12.71
C ARG A 59 -1.75 3.87 -13.71
N TYR A 60 -0.62 4.30 -14.24
CA TYR A 60 0.17 3.51 -15.17
C TYR A 60 0.72 2.23 -14.50
N LEU A 61 1.21 2.35 -13.27
CA LEU A 61 1.75 1.22 -12.49
C LEU A 61 0.68 0.21 -12.09
N VAL A 62 -0.53 0.65 -11.75
CA VAL A 62 -1.65 -0.26 -11.44
C VAL A 62 -1.91 -1.20 -12.60
N GLY A 63 -1.90 -0.71 -13.84
CA GLY A 63 -2.10 -1.55 -15.03
C GLY A 63 -1.00 -2.60 -15.19
N ILE A 64 0.27 -2.21 -15.02
CA ILE A 64 1.41 -3.13 -15.08
C ILE A 64 1.33 -4.19 -13.99
N ILE A 65 1.13 -3.78 -12.74
CA ILE A 65 1.12 -4.68 -11.59
C ILE A 65 -0.05 -5.66 -11.68
N TYR A 66 -1.22 -5.19 -12.12
CA TYR A 66 -2.38 -6.05 -12.32
C TYR A 66 -2.15 -7.10 -13.41
N THR A 67 -1.52 -6.72 -14.52
CA THR A 67 -1.18 -7.64 -15.63
C THR A 67 -0.22 -8.74 -15.16
N HIS A 68 0.73 -8.40 -14.30
CA HIS A 68 1.73 -9.32 -13.75
C HIS A 68 1.35 -9.87 -12.36
N TRP A 69 0.08 -9.74 -11.95
CA TRP A 69 -0.32 -10.05 -10.58
C TRP A 69 -0.12 -11.54 -10.22
N GLY A 70 -0.20 -12.44 -11.19
CA GLY A 70 0.07 -13.87 -10.97
C GLY A 70 1.49 -14.15 -10.45
N GLU A 71 2.48 -13.40 -10.93
CA GLU A 71 3.88 -13.53 -10.50
C GLU A 71 4.19 -12.66 -9.27
N LEU A 72 3.63 -11.45 -9.24
CA LEU A 72 3.92 -10.45 -8.20
C LEU A 72 3.13 -10.66 -6.91
N GLY A 73 1.95 -11.26 -6.98
CA GLY A 73 1.02 -11.38 -5.84
C GLY A 73 1.52 -12.30 -4.72
N SER A 74 2.45 -13.21 -5.04
CA SER A 74 3.06 -14.12 -4.07
C SER A 74 4.30 -13.54 -3.38
N LEU A 75 4.81 -12.40 -3.86
CA LEU A 75 6.03 -11.77 -3.32
C LEU A 75 5.73 -10.97 -2.04
N THR A 76 6.75 -10.84 -1.19
CA THR A 76 6.69 -9.92 -0.05
C THR A 76 6.75 -8.47 -0.53
N ALA A 77 6.29 -7.52 0.30
CA ALA A 77 6.32 -6.09 -0.04
C ALA A 77 7.74 -5.58 -0.37
N GLU A 78 8.76 -6.14 0.28
CA GLU A 78 10.18 -5.82 0.06
C GLU A 78 10.68 -6.32 -1.29
N GLN A 79 10.20 -7.47 -1.75
CA GLN A 79 10.59 -8.09 -3.03
C GLN A 79 9.79 -7.54 -4.21
N LEU A 80 8.55 -7.12 -3.98
CA LEU A 80 7.65 -6.60 -5.00
C LEU A 80 8.19 -5.32 -5.63
N THR A 81 8.70 -4.39 -4.82
CA THR A 81 9.19 -3.10 -5.33
C THR A 81 10.34 -3.28 -6.33
N PRO A 82 11.43 -4.00 -6.00
CA PRO A 82 12.50 -4.29 -6.97
C PRO A 82 12.02 -5.09 -8.19
N ALA A 83 11.08 -6.01 -8.02
CA ALA A 83 10.55 -6.79 -9.14
C ALA A 83 9.82 -5.89 -10.15
N VAL A 84 8.95 -5.00 -9.68
CA VAL A 84 8.25 -4.02 -10.53
C VAL A 84 9.23 -3.02 -11.13
N GLU A 85 10.21 -2.53 -10.38
CA GLU A 85 11.24 -1.63 -10.91
C GLU A 85 12.02 -2.27 -12.05
N LYS A 86 12.35 -3.56 -11.95
CA LYS A 86 12.95 -4.31 -13.07
C LYS A 86 12.03 -4.33 -14.30
N LEU A 87 10.71 -4.36 -14.18
CA LEU A 87 9.86 -4.41 -15.38
C LEU A 87 9.87 -3.09 -16.18
N MET A 88 10.14 -1.96 -15.53
CA MET A 88 9.92 -0.62 -16.11
C MET A 88 11.14 0.30 -16.15
N HIS A 89 12.14 0.11 -15.29
CA HIS A 89 13.28 1.03 -15.16
C HIS A 89 14.51 0.47 -15.87
N GLN A 90 14.92 1.14 -16.96
CA GLN A 90 16.17 0.85 -17.64
C GLN A 90 17.35 1.32 -16.79
N THR A 91 18.34 0.46 -16.61
CA THR A 91 19.61 0.81 -15.97
C THR A 91 20.75 0.45 -16.92
N ALA A 92 21.94 0.99 -16.70
CA ALA A 92 23.11 0.66 -17.53
C ALA A 92 23.40 -0.85 -17.56
N LYS A 93 23.22 -1.54 -16.42
CA LYS A 93 23.37 -2.99 -16.30
C LYS A 93 22.20 -3.78 -16.90
N ARG A 94 21.05 -3.14 -17.16
CA ARG A 94 19.85 -3.78 -17.69
C ARG A 94 19.11 -2.86 -18.67
N PRO A 95 19.57 -2.82 -19.93
CA PRO A 95 19.00 -1.93 -20.95
C PRO A 95 17.65 -2.43 -21.48
N ARG A 96 17.41 -3.76 -21.48
CA ARG A 96 16.16 -4.36 -21.97
C ARG A 96 15.11 -4.45 -20.87
N VAL A 97 14.07 -3.64 -20.97
CA VAL A 97 12.90 -3.66 -20.06
C VAL A 97 11.62 -3.86 -20.87
N LYS A 98 10.60 -4.44 -20.23
CA LYS A 98 9.32 -4.73 -20.88
C LYS A 98 8.49 -3.45 -21.11
N TYR A 99 8.66 -2.45 -20.25
CA TYR A 99 7.91 -1.20 -20.30
C TYR A 99 8.82 0.04 -20.40
N PRO A 100 9.54 0.25 -21.52
CA PRO A 100 10.45 1.39 -21.69
C PRO A 100 9.72 2.74 -21.69
N GLN A 101 8.44 2.76 -22.05
CA GLN A 101 7.63 3.98 -22.17
C GLN A 101 7.44 4.74 -20.85
N PHE A 102 7.70 4.12 -19.69
CA PHE A 102 7.68 4.82 -18.40
C PHE A 102 8.72 5.94 -18.35
N LYS A 103 9.94 5.70 -18.84
CA LYS A 103 11.02 6.69 -18.87
C LYS A 103 10.66 7.88 -19.77
N ASN A 104 9.98 7.61 -20.89
CA ASN A 104 9.56 8.65 -21.84
C ASN A 104 8.37 9.46 -21.31
N SER A 105 7.43 8.81 -20.62
CA SER A 105 6.24 9.46 -20.08
C SER A 105 6.53 10.28 -18.82
N PHE A 106 7.56 9.90 -18.05
CA PHE A 106 7.94 10.53 -16.78
C PHE A 106 9.43 10.84 -16.77
N TYR A 107 9.81 11.95 -17.42
CA TYR A 107 11.19 12.40 -17.48
C TYR A 107 11.75 12.66 -16.07
N LYS A 108 12.91 12.08 -15.77
CA LYS A 108 13.63 12.23 -14.48
C LYS A 108 12.77 12.00 -13.23
N PHE A 109 11.86 11.03 -13.28
CA PHE A 109 11.02 10.70 -12.12
C PHE A 109 11.85 10.29 -10.88
N PRO A 110 11.70 10.94 -9.72
CA PRO A 110 12.50 10.65 -8.53
C PRO A 110 12.35 9.21 -8.05
N SER A 111 13.44 8.62 -7.53
CA SER A 111 13.47 7.21 -7.10
C SER A 111 12.54 6.92 -5.92
N TYR A 112 12.57 7.74 -4.87
CA TYR A 112 11.68 7.59 -3.71
C TYR A 112 10.21 7.64 -4.10
N TYR A 113 9.87 8.56 -5.02
CA TYR A 113 8.52 8.76 -5.50
C TYR A 113 8.05 7.58 -6.34
N ARG A 114 8.98 6.95 -7.08
CA ARG A 114 8.74 5.72 -7.84
C ARG A 114 8.40 4.56 -6.92
N ARG A 115 9.21 4.34 -5.88
CA ARG A 115 8.98 3.28 -4.89
C ARG A 115 7.66 3.49 -4.16
N ALA A 116 7.36 4.73 -3.76
CA ALA A 116 6.08 5.08 -3.15
C ALA A 116 4.89 4.79 -4.09
N ALA A 117 5.00 5.17 -5.37
CA ALA A 117 3.97 4.90 -6.38
C ALA A 117 3.75 3.40 -6.62
N ILE A 118 4.83 2.61 -6.64
CA ILE A 118 4.78 1.15 -6.78
C ILE A 118 4.06 0.53 -5.58
N SER A 119 4.46 0.87 -4.36
CA SER A 119 3.82 0.36 -3.14
C SER A 119 2.34 0.74 -3.07
N PHE A 120 2.00 1.98 -3.43
CA PHE A 120 0.61 2.43 -3.51
C PHE A 120 -0.18 1.60 -4.53
N ALA A 121 0.33 1.47 -5.76
CA ALA A 121 -0.33 0.72 -6.82
C ALA A 121 -0.51 -0.77 -6.47
N ALA A 122 0.51 -1.40 -5.88
CA ALA A 122 0.46 -2.78 -5.41
C ALA A 122 -0.60 -2.98 -4.32
N GLY A 123 -0.69 -2.06 -3.35
CA GLY A 123 -1.72 -2.09 -2.31
C GLY A 123 -3.13 -1.99 -2.90
N GLN A 124 -3.33 -1.12 -3.90
CA GLN A 124 -4.61 -0.98 -4.59
C GLN A 124 -5.00 -2.26 -5.33
N VAL A 125 -4.06 -2.87 -6.06
CA VAL A 125 -4.29 -4.14 -6.78
C VAL A 125 -4.56 -5.28 -5.81
N SER A 126 -3.74 -5.47 -4.78
CA SER A 126 -3.93 -6.49 -3.74
C SER A 126 -5.31 -6.39 -3.10
N SER A 127 -5.71 -5.16 -2.75
CA SER A 127 -6.99 -4.91 -2.13
C SER A 127 -8.17 -5.19 -3.07
N PHE A 128 -8.02 -4.87 -4.36
CA PHE A 128 -9.01 -5.21 -5.38
C PHE A 128 -9.14 -6.72 -5.55
N VAL A 129 -8.03 -7.44 -5.74
CA VAL A 129 -8.03 -8.90 -5.97
C VAL A 129 -8.63 -9.64 -4.78
N THR A 130 -8.21 -9.29 -3.56
CA THR A 130 -8.77 -9.90 -2.33
C THR A 130 -10.28 -9.67 -2.22
N ARG A 131 -10.74 -8.43 -2.48
CA ARG A 131 -12.18 -8.12 -2.46
C ARG A 131 -12.95 -8.85 -3.54
N TYR A 132 -12.38 -8.97 -4.74
CA TYR A 132 -12.96 -9.69 -5.86
C TYR A 132 -13.12 -11.18 -5.54
N GLN A 133 -12.07 -11.82 -5.01
CA GLN A 133 -12.12 -13.21 -4.58
C GLN A 133 -13.15 -13.45 -3.46
N ASN A 134 -13.21 -12.56 -2.46
CA ASN A 134 -14.22 -12.65 -1.41
C ASN A 134 -15.64 -12.50 -1.96
N TRP A 135 -15.84 -11.60 -2.93
CA TRP A 135 -17.13 -11.42 -3.60
C TRP A 135 -17.54 -12.67 -4.41
N GLN A 136 -16.61 -13.30 -5.11
CA GLN A 136 -16.82 -14.57 -5.83
C GLN A 136 -17.19 -15.71 -4.88
N ARG A 137 -16.56 -15.77 -3.70
CA ARG A 137 -16.84 -16.76 -2.65
C ARG A 137 -18.12 -16.47 -1.84
N GLY A 138 -18.84 -15.39 -2.15
CA GLY A 138 -20.06 -15.01 -1.41
C GLY A 138 -19.81 -14.43 -0.01
N ASN A 139 -18.55 -14.26 0.41
CA ASN A 139 -18.19 -13.64 1.69
C ASN A 139 -18.31 -12.12 1.59
N ARG A 140 -19.57 -11.63 1.64
CA ARG A 140 -19.91 -10.22 1.51
C ARG A 140 -20.31 -9.66 2.87
N LYS A 141 -19.59 -8.63 3.34
CA LYS A 141 -20.00 -7.86 4.54
C LYS A 141 -21.37 -7.18 4.40
N ARG A 142 -21.82 -6.90 3.18
CA ARG A 142 -23.13 -6.32 2.87
C ARG A 142 -23.76 -7.05 1.70
N LYS A 143 -25.04 -7.40 1.81
CA LYS A 143 -25.81 -8.07 0.74
C LYS A 143 -25.89 -7.23 -0.54
N SER A 144 -25.91 -5.89 -0.41
CA SER A 144 -25.96 -4.92 -1.52
C SER A 144 -24.59 -4.53 -2.12
N ALA A 145 -23.50 -5.17 -1.71
CA ALA A 145 -22.19 -4.92 -2.31
C ALA A 145 -22.14 -5.46 -3.75
N SER A 146 -22.55 -4.63 -4.70
CA SER A 146 -22.34 -4.87 -6.13
C SER A 146 -20.86 -4.71 -6.47
N LEU A 147 -20.38 -5.47 -7.46
CA LEU A 147 -19.01 -5.38 -7.99
C LEU A 147 -18.65 -3.93 -8.34
N LEU A 148 -19.62 -3.20 -8.91
CA LEU A 148 -19.51 -1.80 -9.32
C LEU A 148 -19.22 -0.86 -8.12
N GLY A 149 -19.89 -1.08 -6.97
CA GLY A 149 -19.70 -0.27 -5.77
C GLY A 149 -18.37 -0.52 -5.05
N LEU A 150 -17.79 -1.72 -5.21
CA LEU A 150 -16.43 -2.02 -4.73
C LEU A 150 -15.38 -1.29 -5.57
N MET A 151 -15.60 -1.18 -6.89
CA MET A 151 -14.70 -0.48 -7.80
C MET A 151 -14.81 1.05 -7.70
N GLN A 152 -15.97 1.62 -7.33
CA GLN A 152 -16.17 3.07 -7.20
C GLN A 152 -15.51 3.70 -5.96
N LYS A 153 -15.30 2.95 -4.88
CA LYS A 153 -14.67 3.46 -3.64
C LYS A 153 -13.16 3.59 -3.71
N GLN A 154 -12.54 2.93 -4.68
CA GLN A 154 -11.16 3.15 -5.05
C GLN A 154 -11.24 4.00 -6.32
N ASP A 155 -10.42 5.03 -6.50
CA ASP A 155 -10.34 5.81 -7.77
C ASP A 155 -9.83 4.96 -8.98
N VAL A 156 -10.15 3.66 -8.99
CA VAL A 156 -9.75 2.61 -9.93
C VAL A 156 -10.77 2.47 -11.06
N THR A 157 -12.02 2.91 -10.88
CA THR A 157 -13.06 2.85 -11.94
C THR A 157 -12.69 3.70 -13.17
N LEU A 158 -11.99 4.83 -12.98
CA LEU A 158 -11.44 5.62 -14.09
C LEU A 158 -10.26 4.93 -14.79
N LEU A 159 -9.67 3.88 -14.21
CA LEU A 159 -8.53 3.13 -14.76
C LEU A 159 -9.01 2.07 -15.75
N TYR A 160 -10.04 1.30 -15.40
CA TYR A 160 -10.56 0.27 -16.31
C TYR A 160 -11.25 0.87 -17.54
N THR A 161 -11.99 1.98 -17.37
CA THR A 161 -12.72 2.61 -18.49
C THR A 161 -11.80 3.37 -19.45
N LYS A 162 -10.80 4.10 -18.95
CA LYS A 162 -9.88 4.86 -19.83
C LYS A 162 -8.76 4.03 -20.43
N VAL A 163 -8.23 3.00 -19.75
CA VAL A 163 -7.16 2.15 -20.31
C VAL A 163 -7.69 1.29 -21.46
N ASN A 164 -8.94 0.81 -21.37
CA ASN A 164 -9.61 0.15 -22.47
C ASN A 164 -9.92 1.12 -23.62
N ALA A 165 -10.44 2.32 -23.35
CA ALA A 165 -10.70 3.31 -24.41
C ALA A 165 -9.44 3.74 -25.19
N ILE A 166 -8.27 3.79 -24.54
CA ILE A 166 -6.97 4.09 -25.18
C ILE A 166 -6.47 2.90 -26.01
N SER A 167 -6.77 1.66 -25.61
CA SER A 167 -6.37 0.46 -26.39
C SER A 167 -7.25 0.27 -27.64
N TYR A 168 -8.55 0.58 -27.58
CA TYR A 168 -9.44 0.47 -28.75
C TYR A 168 -9.24 1.59 -29.79
N THR A 169 -8.79 2.78 -29.37
CA THR A 169 -8.47 3.90 -30.29
C THR A 169 -7.12 3.74 -30.99
N ALA A 170 -6.21 2.92 -30.44
CA ALA A 170 -4.94 2.58 -31.08
C ALA A 170 -5.04 1.41 -32.10
N LEU A 171 -6.18 0.71 -32.14
CA LEU A 171 -6.46 -0.43 -33.03
C LEU A 171 -7.41 -0.08 -34.19
N THR A 172 -7.84 1.19 -34.31
CA THR A 172 -8.81 1.68 -35.31
C THR A 172 -8.26 2.83 -36.16
N LYS A 173 -6.95 2.83 -36.42
CA LYS A 173 -6.30 3.63 -37.47
C LYS A 173 -5.33 2.78 -38.26
#